data_AF-A0A660XMZ2-F1
#
_entry.id   AF-A0A660XMZ2-F1
#
_cell.length_a   1.000
_cell.length_b   1.000
_cell.length_c   1.000
_cell.angle_alpha   90.00
_cell.angle_beta   90.00
_cell.angle_gamma   90.00
#
_symmetry.space_group_name_H-M   'P 1'
#
loop_
_entity.id
_entity.type
_entity.pdbx_description
1 polymer ?
#
loop_
_entity_poly.entity_id
_entity_poly.type
_entity_poly.pdbx_seq_one_letter_code
_entity_poly.pdbx_strand_id
1 'polypeptide(L)'
;YKAVVSKKAAQKSIDKLRKLGATVSMGELQWGSHVQGQKTYYKWVFYSFFTPLSATMFALLAFFVASASYRAFKIRNAEATVLLVSGILIMLGRVPLGAYLTAWTQKIPWLSWLHLPIIQEWLYQYPNAAGARAIMIGIGLGIVGTSLRVILGIEKSFMGGD
;
A
#
# COMPACT_ATOMS: atom_id res chain seq x y z
N TYR A 1 -36.26 1.05 4.71
CA TYR A 1 -35.45 2.29 4.63
C TYR A 1 -34.69 2.43 5.95
N LYS A 2 -33.37 2.68 5.94
CA LYS A 2 -32.59 2.85 7.17
C LYS A 2 -32.25 4.33 7.30
N ALA A 3 -33.14 5.09 7.93
CA ALA A 3 -32.92 6.51 8.17
C ALA A 3 -31.91 6.65 9.32
N VAL A 4 -30.77 7.25 9.01
CA VAL A 4 -29.75 7.61 9.98
C VAL A 4 -30.15 8.94 10.60
N VAL A 5 -30.43 8.96 11.90
CA VAL A 5 -30.92 10.15 12.59
C VAL A 5 -30.09 10.37 13.86
N SER A 6 -29.76 11.63 14.15
CA SER A 6 -29.05 12.03 15.38
C SER A 6 -29.78 11.52 16.63
N LYS A 7 -29.04 11.08 17.66
CA LYS A 7 -29.60 10.51 18.89
C LYS A 7 -30.77 11.33 19.46
N LYS A 8 -30.65 12.67 19.45
CA LYS A 8 -31.71 13.59 19.94
C LYS A 8 -32.98 13.59 19.08
N ALA A 9 -32.83 13.54 17.75
CA ALA A 9 -33.96 13.50 16.83
C ALA A 9 -34.60 12.10 16.74
N ALA A 10 -33.81 11.05 16.94
CA ALA A 10 -34.30 9.68 17.08
C ALA A 10 -35.15 9.53 18.34
N GLN A 11 -34.69 10.06 19.49
CA GLN A 11 -35.45 10.05 20.75
C GLN A 11 -36.81 10.74 20.62
N LYS A 12 -36.84 11.93 20.00
CA LYS A 12 -38.08 12.70 19.78
C LYS A 12 -39.08 11.98 18.86
N SER A 13 -38.56 11.26 17.88
CA SER A 13 -39.37 10.45 16.96
C SER A 13 -39.92 9.22 17.65
N ILE A 14 -39.11 8.57 18.49
CA ILE A 14 -39.49 7.40 19.28
C ILE A 14 -40.53 7.76 20.32
N ASP A 15 -40.41 8.90 21.03
CA ASP A 15 -41.42 9.34 21.98
C ASP A 15 -42.78 9.60 21.31
N LYS A 16 -42.77 10.09 20.06
CA LYS A 16 -44.00 10.25 19.26
C LYS A 16 -44.59 8.90 18.85
N LEU A 17 -43.75 7.92 18.50
CA LEU A 17 -44.17 6.57 18.11
C LEU A 17 -44.62 5.71 19.30
N ARG A 18 -44.01 5.91 20.48
CA ARG A 18 -44.36 5.24 21.73
C ARG A 18 -45.71 5.73 22.28
N LYS A 19 -46.02 7.02 22.09
CA LYS A 19 -47.36 7.59 22.33
C LYS A 19 -48.44 7.00 21.41
N LEU A 20 -48.06 6.44 20.27
CA LEU A 20 -48.95 5.77 19.31
C LEU A 20 -49.00 4.24 19.53
N GLY A 21 -48.43 3.72 20.62
CA GLY A 21 -48.51 2.31 21.00
C GLY A 21 -47.47 1.38 20.36
N ALA A 22 -46.48 1.91 19.63
CA ALA A 22 -45.43 1.10 19.01
C ALA A 22 -44.25 0.86 19.96
N THR A 23 -43.79 -0.39 20.06
CA THR A 23 -42.54 -0.75 20.76
C THR A 23 -41.36 -0.65 19.80
N VAL A 24 -40.43 0.27 20.07
CA VAL A 24 -39.25 0.50 19.22
C VAL A 24 -37.99 0.18 20.03
N SER A 25 -37.25 -0.84 19.59
CA SER A 25 -35.93 -1.18 20.11
C SER A 25 -34.85 -0.39 19.35
N MET A 26 -33.98 0.31 20.08
CA MET A 26 -32.84 0.99 19.48
C MET A 26 -31.61 0.07 19.46
N GLY A 27 -31.15 -0.28 18.26
CA GLY A 27 -29.77 -0.72 18.08
C GLY A 27 -28.88 0.50 17.90
N GLU A 28 -27.93 0.73 18.80
CA GLU A 28 -26.91 1.75 18.57
C GLU A 28 -26.08 1.34 17.34
N LEU A 29 -26.12 2.17 16.31
CA LEU A 29 -25.23 2.01 15.16
C LEU A 29 -23.82 2.41 15.59
N GLN A 30 -22.84 1.55 15.32
CA GLN A 30 -21.43 1.90 15.53
C GLN A 30 -21.12 3.20 14.78
N TRP A 31 -20.46 4.14 15.48
CA TRP A 31 -20.00 5.40 14.93
C TRP A 31 -19.18 5.14 13.66
N GLY A 32 -19.47 5.86 12.57
CA GLY A 32 -18.82 5.68 11.26
C GLY A 32 -19.58 4.80 10.25
N SER A 33 -20.60 4.05 10.67
CA SER A 33 -21.45 3.28 9.71
C SER A 33 -22.26 4.18 8.75
N HIS A 34 -22.44 5.46 9.10
CA HIS A 34 -23.12 6.46 8.28
C HIS A 34 -22.30 6.91 7.05
N VAL A 35 -20.97 6.80 7.09
CA VAL A 35 -20.08 7.13 5.95
C VAL A 35 -19.80 5.92 5.04
N GLN A 36 -20.20 4.72 5.46
CA GLN A 36 -20.04 3.47 4.69
C GLN A 36 -21.30 3.10 3.88
N GLY A 37 -22.37 3.89 4.00
CA GLY A 37 -23.62 3.68 3.25
C GLY A 37 -23.39 3.68 1.74
N GLN A 38 -24.09 2.80 1.03
CA GLN A 38 -23.90 2.54 -0.40
C GLN A 38 -24.08 3.78 -1.32
N LYS A 39 -24.64 4.89 -0.82
CA LYS A 39 -24.90 6.13 -1.57
C LYS A 39 -24.43 7.40 -0.83
N THR A 40 -23.32 7.34 -0.10
CA THR A 40 -22.75 8.54 0.54
C THR A 40 -21.89 9.36 -0.42
N TYR A 41 -21.97 10.69 -0.32
CA TYR A 41 -21.15 11.62 -1.09
C TYR A 41 -19.64 11.39 -0.89
N TYR A 42 -19.23 11.04 0.32
CA TYR A 42 -17.84 10.69 0.64
C TYR A 42 -17.32 9.55 -0.24
N LYS A 43 -18.11 8.50 -0.44
CA LYS A 43 -17.72 7.33 -1.25
C LYS A 43 -17.55 7.73 -2.72
N TRP A 44 -18.43 8.58 -3.26
CA TRP A 44 -18.28 9.09 -4.63
C TRP A 44 -16.97 9.87 -4.81
N VAL A 45 -16.68 10.85 -3.95
CA VAL A 45 -15.42 11.60 -4.00
C VAL A 45 -14.21 10.67 -3.85
N PHE A 46 -14.27 9.72 -2.91
CA PHE A 46 -13.20 8.76 -2.68
C PHE A 46 -12.90 7.90 -3.91
N TYR A 47 -13.92 7.32 -4.55
CA TYR A 47 -13.70 6.50 -5.74
C TYR A 47 -13.38 7.32 -7.00
N SER A 48 -13.93 8.53 -7.13
CA SER A 48 -13.68 9.38 -8.31
C SER A 48 -12.32 10.08 -8.28
N PHE A 49 -11.75 10.36 -7.12
CA PHE A 49 -10.45 11.05 -7.01
C PHE A 49 -9.35 10.18 -6.42
N PHE A 50 -9.55 9.62 -5.22
CA PHE A 50 -8.47 8.90 -4.52
C PHE A 50 -8.09 7.60 -5.24
N THR A 51 -9.08 6.86 -5.74
CA THR A 51 -8.82 5.61 -6.46
C THR A 51 -7.97 5.82 -7.71
N PRO A 52 -8.32 6.71 -8.66
CA PRO A 52 -7.47 6.96 -9.82
C PRO A 52 -6.11 7.57 -9.46
N LEU A 53 -6.00 8.45 -8.46
CA LEU A 53 -4.70 8.95 -8.01
C LEU A 53 -3.78 7.81 -7.52
N SER A 54 -4.32 6.91 -6.71
CA SER A 54 -3.54 5.75 -6.25
C SER A 54 -3.14 4.83 -7.41
N ALA A 55 -4.03 4.64 -8.39
CA ALA A 55 -3.73 3.88 -9.60
C ALA A 55 -2.63 4.54 -10.43
N THR A 56 -2.63 5.87 -10.57
CA THR A 56 -1.55 6.58 -11.29
C THR A 56 -0.21 6.47 -10.59
N MET A 57 -0.18 6.44 -9.25
CA MET A 57 1.06 6.21 -8.51
C MET A 57 1.63 4.82 -8.82
N PHE A 58 0.79 3.77 -8.80
CA PHE A 58 1.20 2.43 -9.18
C PHE A 58 1.60 2.34 -10.66
N ALA A 59 0.89 3.00 -11.56
CA ALA A 59 1.22 3.02 -12.99
C ALA A 59 2.58 3.68 -13.25
N LEU A 60 2.87 4.80 -12.57
CA LEU A 60 4.17 5.47 -12.66
C LEU A 60 5.29 4.60 -12.08
N LEU A 61 5.08 3.98 -10.91
CA LEU A 61 6.06 3.06 -10.33
C LEU A 61 6.33 1.89 -11.27
N ALA A 62 5.29 1.27 -11.83
CA ALA A 62 5.42 0.18 -12.79
C ALA A 62 6.20 0.61 -14.04
N PHE A 63 5.89 1.80 -14.59
CA PHE A 63 6.60 2.36 -15.73
C PHE A 63 8.08 2.63 -15.42
N PHE A 64 8.41 3.27 -14.30
CA PHE A 64 9.79 3.55 -13.91
C PHE A 64 10.58 2.28 -13.65
N VAL A 65 9.99 1.33 -12.93
CA VAL A 65 10.61 0.02 -12.69
C VAL A 65 10.87 -0.70 -14.01
N ALA A 66 9.87 -0.75 -14.91
CA ALA A 66 10.04 -1.36 -16.24
C ALA A 66 11.15 -0.66 -17.04
N SER A 67 11.22 0.68 -17.00
CA SER A 67 12.25 1.45 -17.71
C SER A 67 13.67 1.20 -17.17
N ALA A 68 13.82 1.11 -15.85
CA ALA A 68 15.10 0.82 -15.20
C ALA A 68 15.52 -0.63 -15.47
N SER A 69 14.58 -1.58 -15.35
CA SER A 69 14.80 -3.00 -15.64
C SER A 69 15.18 -3.23 -17.10
N TYR A 70 14.51 -2.57 -18.05
CA TYR A 70 14.88 -2.68 -19.47
C TYR A 70 16.32 -2.23 -19.70
N ARG A 71 16.76 -1.11 -19.10
CA ARG A 71 18.15 -0.67 -19.19
C ARG A 71 19.12 -1.64 -18.51
N ALA A 72 18.74 -2.20 -17.36
CA ALA A 72 19.56 -3.16 -16.62
C ALA A 72 19.73 -4.50 -17.37
N PHE A 73 18.70 -4.96 -18.09
CA PHE A 73 18.74 -6.23 -18.83
C PHE A 73 19.26 -6.09 -20.28
N LYS A 74 19.22 -4.89 -20.87
CA LYS A 74 19.73 -4.62 -22.23
C LYS A 74 21.26 -4.68 -22.32
N ILE A 75 21.98 -4.50 -21.21
CA ILE A 75 23.44 -4.65 -21.18
C ILE A 75 23.74 -6.15 -21.22
N ARG A 76 24.36 -6.61 -22.32
CA ARG A 76 24.66 -8.04 -22.58
C ARG A 76 25.87 -8.52 -21.74
N ASN A 77 25.78 -8.37 -20.43
CA ASN A 77 26.78 -8.81 -19.47
C ASN A 77 26.36 -10.14 -18.83
N ALA A 78 27.33 -10.98 -18.45
CA ALA A 78 27.08 -12.24 -17.74
C ALA A 78 26.28 -12.02 -16.44
N GLU A 79 26.52 -10.89 -15.77
CA GLU A 79 25.80 -10.46 -14.56
C GLU A 79 24.30 -10.25 -14.77
N ALA A 80 23.89 -9.68 -15.91
CA ALA A 80 22.49 -9.43 -16.22
C ALA A 80 21.71 -10.73 -16.42
N THR A 81 22.36 -11.75 -17.01
CA THR A 81 21.78 -13.10 -17.17
C THR A 81 21.60 -13.79 -15.83
N VAL A 82 22.58 -13.67 -14.91
CA VAL A 82 22.46 -14.23 -13.55
C VAL A 82 21.32 -13.56 -12.79
N LEU A 83 21.20 -12.23 -12.88
CA LEU A 83 20.07 -11.49 -12.31
C LEU A 83 18.72 -11.90 -12.90
N LEU A 84 18.67 -12.15 -14.22
CA LEU A 84 17.45 -12.59 -14.90
C LEU A 84 17.01 -13.98 -14.44
N VAL A 85 17.94 -14.94 -14.38
CA VAL A 85 17.66 -16.31 -13.87
C VAL A 85 17.25 -16.26 -12.40
N SER A 86 17.94 -15.49 -11.57
CA SER A 86 17.59 -15.30 -10.16
C SER A 86 16.20 -14.68 -10.00
N GLY A 87 15.87 -13.66 -10.79
CA GLY A 87 14.56 -13.00 -10.79
C GLY A 87 13.42 -13.95 -11.18
N ILE A 88 13.62 -14.81 -12.18
CA ILE A 88 12.65 -15.82 -12.59
C ILE A 88 12.38 -16.82 -11.46
N LEU A 89 13.42 -17.30 -10.79
CA LEU A 89 13.28 -18.22 -9.64
C LEU A 89 12.52 -17.56 -8.47
N ILE A 90 12.82 -16.29 -8.15
CA ILE A 90 12.13 -15.55 -7.09
C ILE A 90 10.66 -15.31 -7.44
N MET A 91 10.35 -14.99 -8.69
CA MET A 91 8.97 -14.76 -9.15
C MET A 91 8.15 -16.03 -9.14
N LEU A 92 8.71 -17.18 -9.56
CA LEU A 92 8.10 -18.50 -9.36
C LEU A 92 7.86 -18.82 -7.87
N GLY A 93 8.74 -18.31 -7.00
CA GLY A 93 8.62 -18.33 -5.55
C GLY A 93 7.36 -17.65 -4.98
N ARG A 94 6.93 -16.56 -5.63
CA ARG A 94 5.85 -15.65 -5.17
C ARG A 94 4.47 -15.98 -5.71
N VAL A 95 4.38 -16.69 -6.84
CA VAL A 95 3.09 -17.03 -7.47
C VAL A 95 2.47 -18.21 -6.70
N PRO A 96 1.18 -18.17 -6.33
CA PRO A 96 0.53 -19.26 -5.58
C PRO A 96 0.57 -20.63 -6.31
N LEU A 97 0.80 -20.64 -7.63
CA LEU A 97 1.08 -21.85 -8.42
C LEU A 97 2.40 -22.55 -8.01
N GLY A 98 3.37 -21.80 -7.49
CA GLY A 98 4.63 -22.33 -6.96
C GLY A 98 4.39 -23.22 -5.74
N ALA A 99 3.46 -22.86 -4.86
CA ALA A 99 3.11 -23.66 -3.68
C ALA A 99 2.43 -25.00 -4.07
N TYR A 100 1.58 -25.00 -5.10
CA TYR A 100 0.97 -26.22 -5.61
C TYR A 100 1.98 -27.15 -6.28
N LEU A 101 2.99 -26.61 -6.97
CA LEU A 101 4.05 -27.40 -7.62
C LEU A 101 5.15 -27.87 -6.65
N THR A 102 5.45 -27.10 -5.58
CA THR A 102 6.48 -27.46 -4.58
C THR A 102 5.97 -28.21 -3.35
N ALA A 103 4.68 -28.57 -3.31
CA ALA A 103 4.15 -29.52 -2.34
C ALA A 103 4.92 -30.88 -2.35
N TRP A 104 5.46 -31.28 -3.51
CA TRP A 104 6.32 -32.47 -3.63
C TRP A 104 7.72 -32.25 -3.05
N THR A 105 8.25 -31.02 -3.06
CA THR A 105 9.59 -30.65 -2.57
C THR A 105 9.69 -30.75 -1.03
N GLN A 106 8.55 -30.76 -0.33
CA GLN A 106 8.46 -31.01 1.11
C GLN A 106 8.91 -32.43 1.51
N LYS A 107 8.91 -33.39 0.58
CA LYS A 107 9.28 -34.79 0.86
C LYS A 107 10.79 -35.05 0.85
N ILE A 108 11.61 -34.08 0.46
CA ILE A 108 13.06 -34.25 0.31
C ILE A 108 13.81 -33.44 1.38
N PRO A 109 14.46 -34.07 2.37
CA PRO A 109 15.07 -33.37 3.52
C PRO A 109 16.18 -32.38 3.13
N TRP A 110 17.02 -32.73 2.15
CA TRP A 110 18.11 -31.85 1.69
C TRP A 110 17.66 -30.74 0.74
N LEU A 111 16.38 -30.73 0.33
CA LEU A 111 15.76 -29.70 -0.52
C LEU A 111 14.63 -28.96 0.23
N SER A 112 14.54 -29.17 1.54
CA SER A 112 13.56 -28.52 2.41
C SER A 112 13.88 -27.04 2.67
N TRP A 113 15.13 -26.60 2.46
CA TRP A 113 15.51 -25.19 2.46
C TRP A 113 14.98 -24.42 1.24
N LEU A 114 14.61 -25.14 0.17
CA LEU A 114 13.92 -24.60 -1.02
C LEU A 114 12.39 -24.60 -0.84
N HIS A 115 11.90 -24.59 0.39
CA HIS A 115 10.48 -24.31 0.64
C HIS A 115 10.24 -22.84 0.35
N LEU A 116 9.60 -22.55 -0.80
CA LEU A 116 9.27 -21.21 -1.29
C LEU A 116 8.72 -20.25 -0.20
N PRO A 117 7.89 -20.70 0.77
CA PRO A 117 7.36 -19.81 1.81
C PRO A 117 8.40 -19.27 2.82
N ILE A 118 9.43 -20.05 3.19
CA ILE A 118 10.43 -19.63 4.19
C ILE A 118 11.36 -18.57 3.60
N ILE A 119 11.78 -18.77 2.35
CA ILE A 119 12.59 -17.80 1.61
C ILE A 119 11.80 -16.50 1.39
N GLN A 120 10.48 -16.61 1.14
CA GLN A 120 9.61 -15.44 1.04
C GLN A 120 9.57 -14.63 2.34
N GLU A 121 9.38 -15.30 3.49
CA GLU A 121 9.32 -14.62 4.79
C GLU A 121 10.66 -13.95 5.12
N TRP A 122 11.77 -14.65 4.92
CA TRP A 122 13.10 -14.09 5.13
C TRP A 122 13.36 -12.88 4.21
N LEU A 123 13.01 -12.96 2.93
CA LEU A 123 13.16 -11.86 1.97
C LEU A 123 12.32 -10.63 2.35
N TYR A 124 11.10 -10.84 2.86
CA TYR A 124 10.23 -9.77 3.32
C TYR A 124 10.72 -9.12 4.61
N GLN A 125 11.08 -9.92 5.60
CA GLN A 125 11.41 -9.45 6.95
C GLN A 125 12.79 -8.82 7.04
N TYR A 126 13.76 -9.32 6.26
CA TYR A 126 15.14 -8.86 6.36
C TYR A 126 15.49 -7.87 5.24
N PRO A 127 15.75 -8.26 3.97
CA PRO A 127 16.11 -7.31 2.91
C PRO A 127 15.07 -6.22 2.63
N ASN A 128 13.80 -6.58 2.45
CA ASN A 128 12.78 -5.60 2.07
C ASN A 128 12.51 -4.60 3.19
N ALA A 129 12.32 -5.08 4.43
CA ALA A 129 12.11 -4.19 5.58
C ALA A 129 13.36 -3.33 5.89
N ALA A 130 14.56 -3.88 5.78
CA ALA A 130 15.80 -3.13 5.97
C ALA A 130 15.98 -2.07 4.87
N GLY A 131 15.73 -2.43 3.61
CA GLY A 131 15.81 -1.51 2.46
C GLY A 131 14.84 -0.35 2.57
N ALA A 132 13.56 -0.62 2.90
CA ALA A 132 12.56 0.41 3.10
C ALA A 132 12.96 1.39 4.24
N ARG A 133 13.48 0.86 5.35
CA ARG A 133 13.98 1.69 6.47
C ARG A 133 15.20 2.53 6.06
N ALA A 134 16.15 1.94 5.36
CA ALA A 134 17.34 2.65 4.86
C ALA A 134 16.95 3.79 3.91
N ILE A 135 16.01 3.56 3.00
CA ILE A 135 15.49 4.59 2.10
C ILE A 135 14.82 5.72 2.88
N MET A 136 13.95 5.41 3.85
CA MET A 136 13.29 6.44 4.66
C MET A 136 14.29 7.31 5.43
N ILE A 137 15.31 6.69 6.02
CA ILE A 137 16.38 7.41 6.74
C ILE A 137 17.19 8.27 5.77
N GLY A 138 17.57 7.72 4.60
CA GLY A 138 18.33 8.44 3.58
C GLY A 138 17.59 9.65 3.02
N ILE A 139 16.29 9.51 2.74
CA ILE A 139 15.43 10.63 2.32
C ILE A 139 15.36 11.69 3.42
N GLY A 140 15.13 11.28 4.68
CA GLY A 140 15.10 12.20 5.81
C GLY A 140 16.39 13.00 5.96
N LEU A 141 17.55 12.33 5.88
CA LEU A 141 18.85 13.00 5.97
C LEU A 141 19.10 13.95 4.80
N GLY A 142 18.68 13.57 3.59
CA GLY A 142 18.77 14.43 2.39
C GLY A 142 17.92 15.70 2.51
N ILE A 143 16.72 15.59 3.07
CA ILE A 143 15.85 16.74 3.34
C ILE A 143 16.48 17.65 4.41
N VAL A 144 17.05 17.09 5.48
CA VAL A 144 17.74 17.89 6.50
C VAL A 144 18.96 18.62 5.92
N GLY A 145 19.76 17.94 5.09
CA GLY A 145 20.94 18.55 4.47
C GLY A 145 20.60 19.71 3.53
N THR A 146 19.57 19.55 2.68
CA THR A 146 19.07 20.63 1.81
C THR A 146 18.49 21.78 2.62
N SER A 147 17.68 21.48 3.64
CA SER A 147 17.11 22.48 4.54
C SER A 147 18.19 23.31 5.25
N LEU A 148 19.25 22.65 5.73
CA LEU A 148 20.36 23.33 6.40
C LEU A 148 21.14 24.23 5.44
N ARG A 149 21.35 23.78 4.20
CA ARG A 149 22.04 24.56 3.16
C ARG A 149 21.25 25.83 2.80
N VAL A 150 19.93 25.76 2.80
CA VAL A 150 19.02 26.91 2.61
C VAL A 150 19.12 27.88 3.79
N ILE A 151 19.04 27.38 5.03
CA ILE A 151 19.08 28.21 6.25
C ILE A 151 20.43 28.94 6.38
N LEU A 152 21.53 28.27 6.05
CA LEU A 152 22.87 28.86 6.08
C LEU A 152 23.16 29.81 4.91
N GLY A 153 22.20 30.03 4.00
CA GLY A 153 22.34 30.96 2.88
C GLY A 153 23.38 30.56 1.82
N ILE A 154 23.82 29.29 1.84
CA ILE A 154 24.83 28.77 0.91
C ILE A 154 24.22 28.55 -0.49
N GLU A 155 22.90 28.32 -0.55
CA GLU A 155 22.16 28.32 -1.83
C GLU A 155 21.83 29.75 -2.25
N LYS A 156 22.56 30.24 -3.25
CA LYS A 156 22.29 31.54 -3.87
C LYS A 156 20.97 31.44 -4.63
N SER A 157 20.01 32.29 -4.27
CA SER A 157 18.77 32.44 -5.04
C SER A 157 19.13 32.86 -6.46
N PHE A 158 18.64 32.12 -7.45
CA PHE A 158 18.91 32.37 -8.88
C PHE A 158 18.34 33.71 -9.38
N MET A 159 17.56 34.42 -8.56
CA MET A 159 16.95 35.73 -8.87
C MET A 159 17.50 36.83 -7.95
N GLY A 160 18.78 37.18 -8.11
CA GLY A 160 19.41 38.24 -7.31
C GLY A 160 20.63 38.81 -8.02
N GLY A 161 20.36 39.47 -9.15
CA GLY A 161 21.33 40.20 -9.96
C GLY A 161 20.65 41.41 -10.56
N ASP A 162 20.23 42.33 -9.68
CA ASP A 162 20.26 43.79 -9.81
C ASP A 162 20.21 44.37 -8.38
#